data_AF-A0A8B6HTU1-F1
#
_entry.id   AF-A0A8B6HTU1-F1
#
_cell.length_a   1.000
_cell.length_b   1.000
_cell.length_c   1.000
_cell.angle_alpha   90.00
_cell.angle_beta   90.00
_cell.angle_gamma   90.00
#
_symmetry.space_group_name_H-M   'P 1'
#
loop_
_entity.id
_entity.type
_entity.pdbx_description
1 polymer ?
#
loop_
_entity_poly.entity_id
_entity_poly.type
_entity_poly.pdbx_seq_one_letter_code
_entity_poly.pdbx_strand_id
1 'polypeptide(L)'
;RGPFSHLFDGKFIPAVIPNSKWKHEDASVMMFDYLIKKHNLKGEFKKYDLVDQDIKFIKEQIAGPKQNGERAADNEQPSAGVKREEIDWPYLGREHKKGFLYEIVANKRNGIDVDRWDYFARDCYGLGIKNTFDHSRFMKFARVLKVEDEYQICSRDKEAETLYGMFQIRATLHRRAYQHRVCDAIEAIFTHSIQVFLSGFRQGVLDAFIAANHIGIIPGKDGKLKKLSECIDDPEAYTNLTDSIFHVILMSADKNLEKSRKILQRIMHRKLYACVGETTPTEGESYGKSSKIKAEIMSYIPPQSEGELLSDDLYVDLVYLDYGSKSKNPMSNVRFYNKREVTKPVRIEKNQVSLMLPTVFAEQIIRLYCKKNDNKSLMMASECFQKWCRDNNHLSQIKNQNVFFYEPQSCYIEGHYVFWLKFLVKFQTSSLSVPGEDNSGNAGDSLASHNGVGFSTFDNDNDVSNYNNAEEWHGGWWYSSNEISSNLHGKYIFGEADRLREGFFWGT
;
A
#
# COMPACT_ATOMS: atom_id res chain seq x y z
N ARG A 1 -16.00 11.43 -2.11
CA ARG A 1 -14.67 11.40 -1.45
C ARG A 1 -13.98 12.74 -1.66
N GLY A 2 -12.97 13.06 -0.87
CA GLY A 2 -12.16 14.27 -1.06
C GLY A 2 -11.02 14.08 -2.07
N PRO A 3 -10.21 15.11 -2.30
CA PRO A 3 -9.12 15.08 -3.27
C PRO A 3 -8.11 13.98 -3.01
N PHE A 4 -7.68 13.25 -4.04
CA PHE A 4 -6.73 12.13 -3.91
C PHE A 4 -7.21 11.02 -2.95
N SER A 5 -8.53 10.90 -2.77
CA SER A 5 -9.19 9.83 -2.01
C SER A 5 -8.60 9.61 -0.61
N HIS A 6 -7.79 8.55 -0.42
CA HIS A 6 -7.26 8.13 0.87
C HIS A 6 -6.23 9.09 1.46
N LEU A 7 -5.59 9.91 0.62
CA LEU A 7 -4.71 10.97 1.11
C LEU A 7 -5.50 12.01 1.92
N PHE A 8 -6.73 12.33 1.52
CA PHE A 8 -7.54 13.36 2.18
C PHE A 8 -8.03 12.93 3.55
N ASP A 9 -8.72 11.78 3.64
CA ASP A 9 -9.29 11.30 4.91
C ASP A 9 -8.26 10.59 5.80
N GLY A 10 -7.30 9.88 5.21
CA GLY A 10 -6.31 9.09 5.95
C GLY A 10 -5.10 9.88 6.45
N LYS A 11 -4.71 10.97 5.77
CA LYS A 11 -3.49 11.73 6.10
C LYS A 11 -3.74 13.24 6.31
N PHE A 12 -4.47 13.89 5.41
CA PHE A 12 -4.71 15.35 5.50
C PHE A 12 -5.61 15.72 6.68
N ILE A 13 -6.86 15.23 6.73
CA ILE A 13 -7.83 15.59 7.77
C ILE A 13 -7.32 15.30 9.19
N PRO A 14 -6.76 14.12 9.51
CA PRO A 14 -6.25 13.83 10.86
C PRO A 14 -5.14 14.77 11.31
N ALA A 15 -4.44 15.38 10.37
CA ALA A 15 -3.34 16.26 10.68
C ALA A 15 -3.74 17.75 10.73
N VAL A 16 -4.71 18.20 9.92
CA VAL A 16 -5.26 19.57 10.08
C VAL A 16 -6.31 19.67 11.20
N ILE A 17 -6.99 18.58 11.51
CA ILE A 17 -7.96 18.45 12.61
C ILE A 17 -7.52 17.24 13.46
N PRO A 18 -6.61 17.45 14.44
CA PRO A 18 -6.15 16.39 15.32
C PRO A 18 -7.31 15.70 16.05
N ASN A 19 -7.24 14.38 16.19
CA ASN A 19 -8.27 13.53 16.79
C ASN A 19 -9.64 13.54 16.08
N SER A 20 -9.71 14.04 14.84
CA SER A 20 -10.93 13.92 14.03
C SER A 20 -11.34 12.46 13.86
N LYS A 21 -12.61 12.18 14.14
CA LYS A 21 -13.25 10.88 13.83
C LYS A 21 -13.89 10.85 12.43
N TRP A 22 -13.74 11.93 11.66
CA TRP A 22 -14.35 12.08 10.35
C TRP A 22 -13.80 11.05 9.37
N LYS A 23 -14.69 10.42 8.61
CA LYS A 23 -14.33 9.52 7.52
C LYS A 23 -15.08 9.86 6.23
N HIS A 24 -14.60 9.36 5.10
CA HIS A 24 -15.24 9.61 3.81
C HIS A 24 -16.68 9.08 3.72
N GLU A 25 -17.11 8.11 4.54
CA GLU A 25 -18.53 7.71 4.56
C GLU A 25 -19.42 8.77 5.23
N ASP A 26 -18.90 9.61 6.13
CA ASP A 26 -19.66 10.74 6.71
C ASP A 26 -19.92 11.78 5.63
N ALA A 27 -18.89 12.07 4.85
CA ALA A 27 -18.98 12.93 3.67
C ALA A 27 -20.00 12.37 2.67
N SER A 28 -20.04 11.06 2.46
CA SER A 28 -20.96 10.41 1.52
C SER A 28 -22.42 10.54 1.98
N VAL A 29 -22.69 10.36 3.28
CA VAL A 29 -24.03 10.59 3.84
C VAL A 29 -24.43 12.07 3.76
N MET A 30 -23.54 12.99 4.10
CA MET A 30 -23.76 14.44 3.99
C MET A 30 -24.06 14.86 2.55
N MET A 31 -23.26 14.38 1.59
CA MET A 31 -23.42 14.69 0.18
C MET A 31 -24.69 14.08 -0.40
N PHE A 32 -25.09 12.89 0.05
CA PHE A 32 -26.36 12.28 -0.34
C PHE A 32 -27.55 13.14 0.11
N ASP A 33 -27.55 13.62 1.36
CA ASP A 33 -28.57 14.55 1.85
C ASP A 33 -28.61 15.86 1.05
N TYR A 34 -27.43 16.40 0.75
CA TYR A 34 -27.32 17.61 -0.04
C TYR A 34 -27.84 17.42 -1.47
N LEU A 35 -27.54 16.29 -2.11
CA LEU A 35 -28.00 15.96 -3.46
C LEU A 35 -29.53 15.88 -3.51
N ILE A 36 -30.15 15.19 -2.54
CA ILE A 36 -31.61 15.10 -2.43
C ILE A 36 -32.23 16.50 -2.30
N LYS A 37 -31.67 17.33 -1.41
CA LYS A 37 -32.19 18.68 -1.16
C LYS A 37 -32.00 19.62 -2.35
N LYS A 38 -30.80 19.66 -2.92
CA LYS A 38 -30.42 20.57 -4.03
C LYS A 38 -31.25 20.33 -5.28
N HIS A 39 -31.55 19.06 -5.59
CA HIS A 39 -32.28 18.69 -6.80
C HIS A 39 -33.75 18.33 -6.55
N ASN A 40 -34.26 18.59 -5.33
CA ASN A 40 -35.64 18.29 -4.93
C ASN A 40 -36.07 16.83 -5.25
N LEU A 41 -35.18 15.87 -5.03
CA LEU A 41 -35.39 14.48 -5.47
C LEU A 41 -36.47 13.73 -4.70
N LYS A 42 -36.92 14.24 -3.54
CA LYS A 42 -38.03 13.63 -2.80
C LYS A 42 -39.30 13.53 -3.64
N GLY A 43 -39.53 14.47 -4.56
CA GLY A 43 -40.65 14.41 -5.50
C GLY A 43 -40.54 13.23 -6.47
N GLU A 44 -39.35 13.02 -7.03
CA GLU A 44 -39.06 11.88 -7.93
C GLU A 44 -39.13 10.55 -7.18
N PHE A 45 -38.56 10.46 -5.98
CA PHE A 45 -38.58 9.26 -5.16
C PHE A 45 -40.00 8.75 -4.88
N LYS A 46 -40.94 9.67 -4.61
CA LYS A 46 -42.36 9.32 -4.43
C LYS A 46 -43.01 8.70 -5.67
N LYS A 47 -42.55 9.03 -6.88
CA LYS A 47 -43.07 8.41 -8.13
C LYS A 47 -42.72 6.93 -8.24
N TYR A 48 -41.69 6.49 -7.51
CA TYR A 48 -41.20 5.12 -7.47
C TYR A 48 -41.42 4.47 -6.09
N ASP A 49 -42.39 4.97 -5.31
CA ASP A 49 -42.78 4.43 -4.00
C ASP A 49 -41.66 4.41 -2.94
N LEU A 50 -40.67 5.30 -3.06
CA LEU A 50 -39.58 5.44 -2.09
C LEU A 50 -39.98 6.43 -0.98
N VAL A 51 -39.81 6.00 0.27
CA VAL A 51 -40.20 6.74 1.49
C VAL A 51 -38.99 7.22 2.29
N ASP A 52 -39.21 8.08 3.30
CA ASP A 52 -38.12 8.59 4.14
C ASP A 52 -37.35 7.48 4.89
N GLN A 53 -38.00 6.34 5.16
CA GLN A 53 -37.33 5.15 5.71
C GLN A 53 -36.29 4.57 4.74
N ASP A 54 -36.51 4.68 3.42
CA ASP A 54 -35.55 4.21 2.41
C ASP A 54 -34.32 5.10 2.33
N ILE A 55 -34.51 6.42 2.49
CA ILE A 55 -33.39 7.37 2.62
C ILE A 55 -32.54 6.98 3.84
N LYS A 56 -33.17 6.61 4.97
CA LYS A 56 -32.46 6.15 6.16
C LYS A 56 -31.70 4.84 5.90
N PHE A 57 -32.36 3.87 5.26
CA PHE A 57 -31.77 2.61 4.86
C PHE A 57 -30.55 2.79 3.95
N ILE A 58 -30.61 3.69 2.96
CA ILE A 58 -29.48 3.99 2.07
C ILE A 58 -28.28 4.54 2.86
N LYS A 59 -28.51 5.49 3.78
CA LYS A 59 -27.43 6.04 4.61
C LYS A 59 -26.78 4.99 5.51
N GLU A 60 -27.59 4.12 6.09
CA GLU A 60 -27.12 3.03 6.94
C GLU A 60 -26.33 1.97 6.14
N GLN A 61 -26.69 1.70 4.87
CA GLN A 61 -25.90 0.84 3.98
C GLN A 61 -24.49 1.41 3.68
N ILE A 62 -24.33 2.74 3.72
CA ILE A 62 -23.06 3.42 3.44
C ILE A 62 -22.20 3.50 4.72
N ALA A 63 -22.75 4.09 5.78
CA ALA A 63 -21.99 4.45 6.97
C ALA A 63 -22.16 3.48 8.15
N GLY A 64 -23.10 2.54 8.08
CA GLY A 64 -23.53 1.74 9.22
C GLY A 64 -24.54 2.47 10.13
N PRO A 65 -24.96 1.83 11.24
CA PRO A 65 -25.92 2.41 12.16
C PRO A 65 -25.26 3.50 13.02
N LYS A 66 -26.03 4.55 13.33
CA LYS A 66 -25.61 5.60 14.28
C LYS A 66 -26.33 5.39 15.61
N GLN A 67 -25.59 5.22 16.71
CA GLN A 67 -26.13 5.21 18.06
C GLN A 67 -25.95 6.61 18.69
N ASN A 68 -27.02 7.22 19.19
CA ASN A 68 -27.00 8.55 19.84
C ASN A 68 -26.33 9.68 19.01
N GLY A 69 -26.44 9.63 17.68
CA GLY A 69 -25.83 10.63 16.79
C GLY A 69 -24.35 10.38 16.47
N GLU A 70 -23.71 9.41 17.12
CA GLU A 70 -22.35 8.95 16.84
C GLU A 70 -22.36 7.61 16.09
N ARG A 71 -21.31 7.29 15.33
CA ARG A 71 -21.19 5.96 14.71
C ARG A 71 -20.99 4.92 15.82
N ALA A 72 -21.68 3.78 15.72
CA ALA A 72 -21.34 2.62 16.54
C ALA A 72 -19.87 2.24 16.29
N ALA A 73 -19.10 1.96 17.35
CA ALA A 73 -17.67 1.68 17.21
C ALA A 73 -17.45 0.49 16.26
N ASP A 74 -16.51 0.62 15.31
CA ASP A 74 -16.28 -0.35 14.23
C ASP A 74 -15.85 -1.77 14.70
N ASN A 75 -15.80 -2.06 16.01
CA ASN A 75 -15.22 -3.30 16.55
C ASN A 75 -15.79 -3.83 17.88
N GLU A 76 -16.89 -3.32 18.43
CA GLU A 76 -17.49 -3.99 19.61
C GLU A 76 -18.38 -5.15 19.16
N GLN A 77 -17.77 -6.34 19.06
CA GLN A 77 -18.54 -7.57 19.16
C GLN A 77 -19.04 -7.71 20.61
N PRO A 78 -20.30 -8.12 20.82
CA PRO A 78 -20.75 -8.52 22.15
C PRO A 78 -19.82 -9.59 22.74
N SER A 79 -19.34 -9.36 23.96
CA SER A 79 -18.66 -10.38 24.74
C SER A 79 -19.57 -11.60 24.91
N ALA A 80 -19.01 -12.79 24.68
CA ALA A 80 -19.71 -14.05 24.91
C ALA A 80 -20.04 -14.17 26.40
N GLY A 81 -21.32 -14.08 26.77
CA GLY A 81 -21.76 -14.30 28.15
C GLY A 81 -23.01 -13.57 28.63
N VAL A 82 -23.54 -12.59 27.89
CA VAL A 82 -24.77 -11.89 28.29
C VAL A 82 -25.99 -12.62 27.72
N LYS A 83 -26.86 -13.16 28.60
CA LYS A 83 -28.20 -13.61 28.22
C LYS A 83 -28.98 -12.38 27.72
N ARG A 84 -29.26 -12.31 26.41
CA ARG A 84 -29.95 -11.18 25.77
C ARG A 84 -31.40 -11.58 25.47
N GLU A 85 -32.31 -11.11 26.31
CA GLU A 85 -33.73 -11.00 25.97
C GLU A 85 -33.89 -9.68 25.20
N GLU A 86 -34.51 -9.72 24.01
CA GLU A 86 -34.59 -8.70 22.94
C GLU A 86 -33.36 -8.55 22.03
N ILE A 87 -33.62 -8.69 20.71
CA ILE A 87 -32.63 -8.53 19.64
C ILE A 87 -32.21 -7.06 19.60
N ASP A 88 -30.98 -6.77 20.03
CA ASP A 88 -30.32 -5.47 19.88
C ASP A 88 -29.99 -5.22 18.40
N TRP A 89 -31.03 -4.98 17.59
CA TRP A 89 -30.94 -4.69 16.17
C TRP A 89 -30.67 -3.20 15.97
N PRO A 90 -29.47 -2.81 15.49
CA PRO A 90 -29.03 -1.42 15.56
C PRO A 90 -29.54 -0.55 14.39
N TYR A 91 -30.21 -1.15 13.41
CA TYR A 91 -30.63 -0.46 12.19
C TYR A 91 -32.10 -0.06 12.25
N LEU A 92 -32.42 1.10 11.66
CA LEU A 92 -33.76 1.67 11.68
C LEU A 92 -34.38 1.72 10.27
N GLY A 93 -33.56 1.62 9.22
CA GLY A 93 -34.00 1.59 7.83
C GLY A 93 -34.74 0.30 7.44
N ARG A 94 -34.32 -0.84 7.99
CA ARG A 94 -34.94 -2.16 7.76
C ARG A 94 -34.88 -3.02 9.03
N GLU A 95 -35.81 -3.95 9.16
CA GLU A 95 -35.83 -4.96 10.23
C GLU A 95 -34.74 -6.04 10.04
N HIS A 96 -34.39 -6.75 11.13
CA HIS A 96 -33.39 -7.83 11.14
C HIS A 96 -33.66 -8.94 10.11
N LYS A 97 -34.94 -9.18 9.75
CA LYS A 97 -35.32 -10.16 8.70
C LYS A 97 -34.78 -9.79 7.31
N LYS A 98 -34.43 -8.52 7.11
CA LYS A 98 -33.83 -7.98 5.88
C LYS A 98 -32.34 -7.63 6.09
N GLY A 99 -31.71 -8.17 7.14
CA GLY A 99 -30.33 -7.86 7.50
C GLY A 99 -29.31 -8.11 6.38
N PHE A 100 -29.52 -9.16 5.58
CA PHE A 100 -28.71 -9.49 4.40
C PHE A 100 -28.56 -8.34 3.39
N LEU A 101 -29.48 -7.37 3.36
CA LEU A 101 -29.36 -6.21 2.47
C LEU A 101 -28.19 -5.28 2.88
N TYR A 102 -27.88 -5.20 4.17
CA TYR A 102 -26.73 -4.42 4.67
C TYR A 102 -25.38 -5.10 4.37
N GLU A 103 -25.38 -6.32 3.85
CA GLU A 103 -24.18 -7.06 3.46
C GLU A 103 -23.81 -6.84 1.97
N ILE A 104 -24.60 -6.06 1.22
CA ILE A 104 -24.41 -5.87 -0.22
C ILE A 104 -23.43 -4.72 -0.53
N VAL A 105 -23.71 -3.51 -0.03
CA VAL A 105 -23.01 -2.28 -0.43
C VAL A 105 -21.72 -2.07 0.34
N ALA A 106 -21.77 -2.11 1.68
CA ALA A 106 -20.60 -1.98 2.54
C ALA A 106 -20.73 -2.96 3.71
N ASN A 107 -20.17 -4.17 3.52
CA ASN A 107 -20.38 -5.27 4.44
C ASN A 107 -19.47 -5.14 5.66
N LYS A 108 -20.00 -4.58 6.75
CA LYS A 108 -19.25 -4.39 8.00
C LYS A 108 -18.95 -5.70 8.76
N ARG A 109 -19.61 -6.82 8.39
CA ARG A 109 -19.44 -8.11 9.08
C ARG A 109 -18.16 -8.83 8.67
N ASN A 110 -17.87 -8.87 7.37
CA ASN A 110 -16.72 -9.60 6.81
C ASN A 110 -16.06 -8.91 5.60
N GLY A 111 -16.60 -7.79 5.13
CA GLY A 111 -16.04 -7.03 4.01
C GLY A 111 -16.17 -7.72 2.66
N ILE A 112 -17.10 -8.67 2.48
CA ILE A 112 -17.45 -9.21 1.17
C ILE A 112 -18.63 -8.41 0.65
N ASP A 113 -18.37 -7.43 -0.22
CA ASP A 113 -19.35 -6.50 -0.77
C ASP A 113 -19.02 -6.15 -2.23
N VAL A 114 -19.99 -5.53 -2.91
CA VAL A 114 -19.89 -5.18 -4.34
C VAL A 114 -18.88 -4.06 -4.61
N ASP A 115 -18.58 -3.21 -3.61
CA ASP A 115 -17.54 -2.18 -3.70
C ASP A 115 -16.18 -2.83 -4.00
N ARG A 116 -15.82 -3.87 -3.24
CA ARG A 116 -14.59 -4.64 -3.49
C ARG A 116 -14.55 -5.30 -4.86
N TRP A 117 -15.67 -5.85 -5.30
CA TRP A 117 -15.71 -6.56 -6.57
C TRP A 117 -15.43 -5.61 -7.74
N ASP A 118 -16.03 -4.41 -7.70
CA ASP A 118 -15.80 -3.40 -8.72
C ASP A 118 -14.35 -2.90 -8.71
N TYR A 119 -13.84 -2.44 -7.57
CA TYR A 119 -12.49 -1.85 -7.56
C TYR A 119 -11.42 -2.92 -7.81
N PHE A 120 -11.59 -4.18 -7.41
CA PHE A 120 -10.66 -5.24 -7.82
C PHE A 120 -10.61 -5.37 -9.33
N ALA A 121 -11.75 -5.43 -10.01
CA ALA A 121 -11.78 -5.56 -11.47
C ALA A 121 -11.21 -4.31 -12.16
N ARG A 122 -11.65 -3.13 -11.72
CA ARG A 122 -11.29 -1.82 -12.29
C ARG A 122 -9.81 -1.51 -12.08
N ASP A 123 -9.29 -1.69 -10.88
CA ASP A 123 -7.91 -1.33 -10.55
C ASP A 123 -6.93 -2.34 -11.12
N CYS A 124 -7.26 -3.65 -11.08
CA CYS A 124 -6.48 -4.66 -11.80
C CYS A 124 -6.35 -4.32 -13.29
N TYR A 125 -7.47 -3.96 -13.93
CA TYR A 125 -7.45 -3.53 -15.33
C TYR A 125 -6.58 -2.28 -15.54
N GLY A 126 -6.78 -1.23 -14.74
CA GLY A 126 -6.03 0.02 -14.86
C GLY A 126 -4.54 -0.09 -14.54
N LEU A 127 -4.15 -1.03 -13.68
CA LEU A 127 -2.77 -1.25 -13.23
C LEU A 127 -2.05 -2.35 -14.03
N GLY A 128 -2.74 -3.06 -14.93
CA GLY A 128 -2.17 -4.22 -15.63
C GLY A 128 -1.89 -5.42 -14.71
N ILE A 129 -2.62 -5.55 -13.60
CA ILE A 129 -2.55 -6.69 -12.67
C ILE A 129 -3.72 -7.62 -12.98
N LYS A 130 -3.51 -8.93 -13.02
CA LYS A 130 -4.61 -9.87 -13.29
C LYS A 130 -5.53 -10.01 -12.08
N ASN A 131 -6.83 -9.72 -12.25
CA ASN A 131 -7.87 -10.09 -11.28
C ASN A 131 -8.23 -11.58 -11.44
N THR A 132 -8.14 -12.36 -10.36
CA THR A 132 -8.50 -13.78 -10.34
C THR A 132 -9.85 -14.06 -9.68
N PHE A 133 -10.54 -13.05 -9.16
CA PHE A 133 -11.84 -13.20 -8.50
C PHE A 133 -13.00 -13.00 -9.47
N ASP A 134 -13.84 -14.04 -9.59
CA ASP A 134 -15.06 -14.02 -10.40
C ASP A 134 -16.29 -13.74 -9.51
N HIS A 135 -16.67 -12.47 -9.45
CA HIS A 135 -17.86 -12.02 -8.72
C HIS A 135 -19.16 -12.56 -9.34
N SER A 136 -19.21 -12.79 -10.66
CA SER A 136 -20.39 -13.34 -11.35
C SER A 136 -20.65 -14.78 -10.91
N ARG A 137 -19.59 -15.57 -10.74
CA ARG A 137 -19.68 -16.89 -10.14
C ARG A 137 -20.15 -16.83 -8.69
N PHE A 138 -19.58 -15.94 -7.87
CA PHE A 138 -19.99 -15.78 -6.47
C PHE A 138 -21.49 -15.48 -6.35
N MET A 139 -22.01 -14.53 -7.15
CA MET A 139 -23.44 -14.17 -7.16
C MET A 139 -24.35 -15.36 -7.49
N LYS A 140 -23.97 -16.23 -8.43
CA LYS A 140 -24.74 -17.45 -8.77
C LYS A 140 -24.83 -18.45 -7.62
N PHE A 141 -23.88 -18.40 -6.69
CA PHE A 141 -23.79 -19.32 -5.57
C PHE A 141 -24.21 -18.72 -4.23
N ALA A 142 -24.48 -17.41 -4.17
CA ALA A 142 -24.99 -16.75 -2.99
C ALA A 142 -26.45 -17.16 -2.68
N ARG A 143 -26.76 -17.34 -1.40
CA ARG A 143 -28.12 -17.58 -0.88
C ARG A 143 -28.34 -16.82 0.41
N VAL A 144 -29.59 -16.43 0.66
CA VAL A 144 -29.96 -15.81 1.94
C VAL A 144 -30.48 -16.90 2.88
N LEU A 145 -29.82 -17.10 4.02
CA LEU A 145 -30.20 -18.12 5.01
C LEU A 145 -30.35 -17.50 6.40
N LYS A 146 -31.20 -18.11 7.23
CA LYS A 146 -31.34 -17.72 8.64
C LYS A 146 -30.13 -18.25 9.43
N VAL A 147 -29.37 -17.34 10.02
CA VAL A 147 -28.23 -17.61 10.90
C VAL A 147 -28.58 -17.02 12.26
N GLU A 148 -28.83 -17.90 13.24
CA GLU A 148 -29.41 -17.50 14.53
C GLU A 148 -30.75 -16.79 14.31
N ASP A 149 -30.86 -15.49 14.61
CA ASP A 149 -32.09 -14.70 14.41
C ASP A 149 -32.03 -13.70 13.25
N GLU A 150 -30.95 -13.69 12.47
CA GLU A 150 -30.78 -12.79 11.33
C GLU A 150 -30.74 -13.56 10.01
N TYR A 151 -31.17 -12.93 8.91
CA TYR A 151 -30.93 -13.46 7.57
C TYR A 151 -29.64 -12.88 7.01
N GLN A 152 -28.71 -13.74 6.58
CA GLN A 152 -27.38 -13.38 6.09
C GLN A 152 -27.14 -13.96 4.70
N ILE A 153 -26.25 -13.33 3.93
CA ILE A 153 -25.75 -13.86 2.65
C ILE A 153 -24.75 -14.98 2.96
N CYS A 154 -25.11 -16.20 2.58
CA CYS A 154 -24.28 -17.39 2.67
C CYS A 154 -23.78 -17.80 1.28
N SER A 155 -22.52 -18.20 1.18
CA SER A 155 -21.96 -18.72 -0.06
C SER A 155 -21.99 -20.24 -0.12
N ARG A 156 -21.80 -20.80 -1.30
CA ARG A 156 -21.66 -22.25 -1.50
C ARG A 156 -20.35 -22.73 -0.89
N ASP A 157 -20.38 -23.84 -0.14
CA ASP A 157 -19.20 -24.46 0.50
C ASP A 157 -17.92 -24.50 -0.35
N LYS A 158 -18.02 -24.94 -1.60
CA LYS A 158 -16.89 -25.07 -2.54
C LYS A 158 -16.25 -23.74 -2.96
N GLU A 159 -16.87 -22.61 -2.66
CA GLU A 159 -16.34 -21.26 -2.97
C GLU A 159 -15.42 -20.74 -1.86
N ALA A 160 -15.18 -21.52 -0.79
CA ALA A 160 -14.32 -21.11 0.32
C ALA A 160 -12.90 -20.72 -0.14
N GLU A 161 -12.30 -21.52 -1.03
CA GLU A 161 -10.98 -21.21 -1.60
C GLU A 161 -11.01 -19.95 -2.49
N THR A 162 -12.07 -19.78 -3.29
CA THR A 162 -12.26 -18.59 -4.12
C THR A 162 -12.33 -17.31 -3.28
N LEU A 163 -12.98 -17.36 -2.11
CA LEU A 163 -13.03 -16.23 -1.18
C LEU A 163 -11.68 -15.94 -0.53
N TYR A 164 -10.89 -16.94 -0.19
CA TYR A 164 -9.50 -16.72 0.23
C TYR A 164 -8.69 -16.03 -0.87
N GLY A 165 -8.85 -16.46 -2.13
CA GLY A 165 -8.26 -15.80 -3.30
C GLY A 165 -8.66 -14.33 -3.42
N MET A 166 -9.92 -14.00 -3.12
CA MET A 166 -10.41 -12.62 -3.09
C MET A 166 -9.63 -11.74 -2.10
N PHE A 167 -9.43 -12.21 -0.86
CA PHE A 167 -8.66 -11.46 0.13
C PHE A 167 -7.16 -11.37 -0.22
N GLN A 168 -6.61 -12.37 -0.91
CA GLN A 168 -5.25 -12.34 -1.43
C GLN A 168 -5.07 -11.30 -2.55
N ILE A 169 -6.07 -11.09 -3.41
CA ILE A 169 -6.05 -10.00 -4.41
C ILE A 169 -5.96 -8.65 -3.71
N ARG A 170 -6.75 -8.44 -2.65
CA ARG A 170 -6.68 -7.20 -1.86
C ARG A 170 -5.26 -6.96 -1.34
N ALA A 171 -4.67 -7.96 -0.67
CA ALA A 171 -3.30 -7.86 -0.16
C ALA A 171 -2.30 -7.56 -1.29
N THR A 172 -2.49 -8.17 -2.46
CA THR A 172 -1.63 -7.96 -3.64
C THR A 172 -1.75 -6.53 -4.19
N LEU A 173 -2.96 -6.00 -4.32
CA LEU A 173 -3.19 -4.62 -4.80
C LEU A 173 -2.63 -3.59 -3.82
N HIS A 174 -2.83 -3.80 -2.51
CA HIS A 174 -2.22 -2.93 -1.51
C HIS A 174 -0.69 -2.95 -1.60
N ARG A 175 -0.07 -4.14 -1.64
CA ARG A 175 1.39 -4.26 -1.66
C ARG A 175 2.03 -3.73 -2.95
N ARG A 176 1.41 -3.99 -4.11
CA ARG A 176 2.00 -3.66 -5.42
C ARG A 176 1.65 -2.27 -5.93
N ALA A 177 0.51 -1.71 -5.54
CA ALA A 177 0.01 -0.46 -6.10
C ALA A 177 -0.31 0.58 -5.03
N TYR A 178 -1.29 0.33 -4.15
CA TYR A 178 -1.80 1.38 -3.26
C TYR A 178 -0.76 1.85 -2.23
N GLN A 179 0.07 0.93 -1.75
CA GLN A 179 1.18 1.20 -0.81
C GLN A 179 2.52 0.91 -1.49
N HIS A 180 2.61 1.25 -2.78
CA HIS A 180 3.87 1.19 -3.50
C HIS A 180 4.81 2.27 -2.96
N ARG A 181 6.07 1.90 -2.69
CA ARG A 181 7.08 2.77 -2.06
C ARG A 181 7.21 4.17 -2.66
N VAL A 182 7.00 4.33 -3.98
CA VAL A 182 7.09 5.63 -4.65
C VAL A 182 5.80 6.43 -4.50
N CYS A 183 4.63 5.77 -4.50
CA CYS A 183 3.36 6.41 -4.17
C CYS A 183 3.41 6.90 -2.73
N ASP A 184 3.87 6.06 -1.81
CA ASP A 184 4.06 6.45 -0.41
C ASP A 184 5.10 7.55 -0.24
N ALA A 185 6.17 7.59 -1.05
CA ALA A 185 7.10 8.72 -1.06
C ALA A 185 6.41 10.03 -1.48
N ILE A 186 5.54 9.99 -2.49
CA ILE A 186 4.77 11.15 -2.93
C ILE A 186 3.81 11.57 -1.83
N GLU A 187 3.06 10.64 -1.24
CA GLU A 187 2.17 10.90 -0.11
C GLU A 187 2.91 11.37 1.14
N ALA A 188 4.15 10.91 1.36
CA ALA A 188 5.02 11.35 2.44
C ALA A 188 5.48 12.78 2.23
N ILE A 189 5.81 13.19 1.00
CA ILE A 189 6.08 14.60 0.66
C ILE A 189 4.84 15.44 0.98
N PHE A 190 3.65 14.96 0.61
CA PHE A 190 2.39 15.60 0.97
C PHE A 190 2.18 15.66 2.49
N THR A 191 2.41 14.58 3.22
CA THR A 191 2.13 14.46 4.67
C THR A 191 3.17 15.16 5.55
N HIS A 192 4.44 15.14 5.14
CA HIS A 192 5.47 15.90 5.82
C HIS A 192 5.21 17.41 5.71
N SER A 193 4.69 17.88 4.57
CA SER A 193 4.26 19.28 4.41
C SER A 193 3.15 19.66 5.39
N ILE A 194 2.38 18.67 5.84
CA ILE A 194 1.27 18.82 6.76
C ILE A 194 1.76 18.85 8.24
N GLN A 195 2.73 18.02 8.60
CA GLN A 195 3.16 17.88 10.00
C GLN A 195 4.09 19.00 10.50
N VAL A 196 5.00 19.50 9.67
CA VAL A 196 5.94 20.60 10.03
C VAL A 196 5.21 21.89 10.38
N PHE A 197 4.01 22.10 9.84
CA PHE A 197 3.19 23.27 10.12
C PHE A 197 2.66 23.35 11.55
N LEU A 198 2.22 22.21 12.10
CA LEU A 198 1.64 22.18 13.44
C LEU A 198 2.68 22.50 14.53
N SER A 199 3.97 22.24 14.24
CA SER A 199 5.08 22.47 15.16
C SER A 199 5.76 23.84 15.01
N GLY A 200 5.47 24.59 13.95
CA GLY A 200 6.33 25.65 13.43
C GLY A 200 5.78 27.08 13.50
N PHE A 201 5.38 27.57 14.68
CA PHE A 201 5.20 29.01 14.93
C PHE A 201 6.53 29.73 15.26
N ARG A 202 7.64 29.32 14.63
CA ARG A 202 8.84 30.14 14.39
C ARG A 202 9.52 29.69 13.09
N GLN A 203 9.52 30.60 12.11
CA GLN A 203 10.38 30.64 10.93
C GLN A 203 10.38 29.43 9.97
N GLY A 204 9.30 29.33 9.18
CA GLY A 204 9.42 29.38 7.72
C GLY A 204 9.92 28.17 6.92
N VAL A 205 9.24 27.02 6.96
CA VAL A 205 9.09 26.09 5.83
C VAL A 205 7.77 25.34 6.02
N LEU A 206 6.84 25.43 5.07
CA LEU A 206 5.46 24.98 5.24
C LEU A 206 4.93 24.54 3.85
N ASP A 207 3.67 24.17 3.68
CA ASP A 207 2.79 24.96 2.79
C ASP A 207 1.91 24.25 1.74
N ALA A 208 2.12 23.05 1.19
CA ALA A 208 1.33 22.63 0.00
C ALA A 208 -0.20 22.66 0.14
N PHE A 209 -0.77 21.66 0.82
CA PHE A 209 -2.21 21.61 1.09
C PHE A 209 -2.59 22.37 2.37
N ILE A 210 -1.66 22.55 3.30
CA ILE A 210 -1.91 23.29 4.52
C ILE A 210 -1.89 24.80 4.30
N ALA A 211 -0.94 25.40 3.56
CA ALA A 211 -1.07 26.84 3.28
C ALA A 211 -2.28 27.12 2.41
N ALA A 212 -2.60 26.22 1.48
CA ALA A 212 -3.90 26.24 0.81
C ALA A 212 -5.07 26.09 1.80
N ASN A 213 -4.90 25.33 2.88
CA ASN A 213 -5.86 25.28 3.98
C ASN A 213 -5.91 26.57 4.81
N HIS A 214 -4.89 27.42 4.86
CA HIS A 214 -4.96 28.70 5.59
C HIS A 214 -5.69 29.79 4.82
N ILE A 215 -5.80 29.62 3.51
CA ILE A 215 -6.45 30.56 2.62
C ILE A 215 -7.82 29.97 2.26
N GLY A 216 -8.89 30.73 2.46
CA GLY A 216 -10.17 30.36 1.89
C GLY A 216 -10.05 30.41 0.36
N ILE A 217 -10.25 29.28 -0.32
CA ILE A 217 -10.10 29.19 -1.78
C ILE A 217 -11.33 28.58 -2.47
N ILE A 218 -12.23 27.97 -1.72
CA ILE A 218 -13.46 27.36 -2.26
C ILE A 218 -14.66 28.14 -1.74
N PRO A 219 -15.56 28.65 -2.60
CA PRO A 219 -16.78 29.30 -2.14
C PRO A 219 -17.71 28.30 -1.45
N GLY A 220 -18.13 28.63 -0.24
CA GLY A 220 -19.15 27.88 0.51
C GLY A 220 -20.57 28.42 0.29
N LYS A 221 -21.53 27.79 0.97
CA LYS A 221 -22.97 28.11 0.86
C LYS A 221 -23.33 29.55 1.25
N ASP A 222 -22.51 30.17 2.09
CA ASP A 222 -22.66 31.54 2.58
C ASP A 222 -21.98 32.57 1.67
N GLY A 223 -21.46 32.14 0.51
CA GLY A 223 -20.67 32.97 -0.40
C GLY A 223 -19.27 33.30 0.13
N LYS A 224 -18.91 32.83 1.34
CA LYS A 224 -17.58 33.04 1.91
C LYS A 224 -16.65 31.94 1.45
N LEU A 225 -15.39 32.31 1.21
CA LEU A 225 -14.36 31.34 0.89
C LEU A 225 -14.04 30.49 2.12
N LYS A 226 -14.12 29.17 1.96
CA LYS A 226 -13.82 28.14 2.94
C LYS A 226 -12.42 27.59 2.71
N LYS A 227 -11.78 27.23 3.82
CA LYS A 227 -10.57 26.42 3.83
C LYS A 227 -10.88 24.99 3.43
N LEU A 228 -9.87 24.24 3.00
CA LEU A 228 -10.04 22.82 2.60
C LEU A 228 -10.62 21.95 3.72
N SER A 229 -10.19 22.16 4.96
CA SER A 229 -10.64 21.45 6.15
C SER A 229 -12.04 21.88 6.58
N GLU A 230 -12.44 23.11 6.28
CA GLU A 230 -13.79 23.63 6.56
C GLU A 230 -14.81 23.12 5.53
N CYS A 231 -14.37 22.68 4.35
CA CYS A 231 -15.25 22.14 3.32
C CYS A 231 -15.94 20.84 3.77
N ILE A 232 -15.39 20.09 4.73
CA ILE A 232 -15.98 18.80 5.14
C ILE A 232 -17.35 18.96 5.84
N ASP A 233 -17.65 20.16 6.34
CA ASP A 233 -18.90 20.53 7.03
C ASP A 233 -19.84 21.39 6.15
N ASP A 234 -19.41 21.73 4.93
CA ASP A 234 -20.18 22.51 3.97
C ASP A 234 -20.31 21.73 2.65
N PRO A 235 -21.43 21.03 2.40
CA PRO A 235 -21.57 20.19 1.23
C PRO A 235 -21.52 20.95 -0.10
N GLU A 236 -21.82 22.26 -0.09
CA GLU A 236 -21.70 23.10 -1.29
C GLU A 236 -20.24 23.39 -1.61
N ALA A 237 -19.44 23.73 -0.59
CA ALA A 237 -17.99 23.85 -0.74
C ALA A 237 -17.36 22.49 -1.12
N TYR A 238 -17.77 21.42 -0.44
CA TYR A 238 -17.24 20.06 -0.68
C TYR A 238 -17.48 19.57 -2.11
N THR A 239 -18.58 19.98 -2.74
CA THR A 239 -18.87 19.66 -4.15
C THR A 239 -17.77 20.18 -5.09
N ASN A 240 -17.18 21.33 -4.77
CA ASN A 240 -16.13 21.96 -5.57
C ASN A 240 -14.72 21.52 -5.16
N LEU A 241 -14.60 20.76 -4.07
CA LEU A 241 -13.33 20.27 -3.55
C LEU A 241 -12.94 18.94 -4.23
N THR A 242 -12.18 19.05 -5.32
CA THR A 242 -11.71 17.91 -6.12
C THR A 242 -10.19 17.94 -6.31
N ASP A 243 -9.62 16.97 -7.02
CA ASP A 243 -8.19 16.91 -7.37
C ASP A 243 -7.70 18.14 -8.13
N SER A 244 -8.60 18.93 -8.72
CA SER A 244 -8.29 20.23 -9.34
C SER A 244 -7.54 21.17 -8.41
N ILE A 245 -7.71 21.01 -7.10
CA ILE A 245 -6.98 21.77 -6.07
C ILE A 245 -5.46 21.71 -6.26
N PHE A 246 -4.93 20.59 -6.75
CA PHE A 246 -3.51 20.46 -7.09
C PHE A 246 -3.09 21.49 -8.14
N HIS A 247 -3.87 21.62 -9.21
CA HIS A 247 -3.60 22.59 -10.27
C HIS A 247 -3.86 24.03 -9.82
N VAL A 248 -4.90 24.27 -9.02
CA VAL A 248 -5.17 25.60 -8.44
C VAL A 248 -3.96 26.10 -7.64
N ILE A 249 -3.37 25.25 -6.80
CA ILE A 249 -2.17 25.58 -6.02
C ILE A 249 -0.95 25.77 -6.95
N LEU A 250 -0.76 24.85 -7.91
CA LEU A 250 0.39 24.87 -8.81
C LEU A 250 0.42 26.11 -9.73
N MET A 251 -0.75 26.59 -10.16
CA MET A 251 -0.90 27.72 -11.09
C MET A 251 -1.16 29.06 -10.41
N SER A 252 -1.41 29.09 -9.10
CA SER A 252 -1.68 30.34 -8.38
C SER A 252 -0.49 31.31 -8.46
N ALA A 253 -0.75 32.61 -8.56
CA ALA A 253 0.27 33.66 -8.44
C ALA A 253 0.46 34.14 -6.98
N ASP A 254 -0.39 33.69 -6.05
CA ASP A 254 -0.38 34.14 -4.66
C ASP A 254 0.95 33.79 -3.96
N LYS A 255 1.56 34.79 -3.31
CA LYS A 255 2.79 34.63 -2.52
C LYS A 255 2.59 33.72 -1.31
N ASN A 256 1.39 33.70 -0.74
CA ASN A 256 1.06 32.80 0.36
C ASN A 256 1.07 31.32 -0.06
N LEU A 257 0.90 31.04 -1.37
CA LEU A 257 0.97 29.70 -1.95
C LEU A 257 2.32 29.41 -2.63
N GLU A 258 3.32 30.29 -2.56
CA GLU A 258 4.60 30.13 -3.26
C GLU A 258 5.33 28.86 -2.82
N LYS A 259 5.38 28.62 -1.52
CA LYS A 259 6.05 27.44 -0.96
C LYS A 259 5.25 26.17 -1.25
N SER A 260 3.92 26.25 -1.25
CA SER A 260 3.02 25.17 -1.70
C SER A 260 3.33 24.73 -3.12
N ARG A 261 3.43 25.73 -4.00
CA ARG A 261 3.75 25.59 -5.42
C ARG A 261 5.11 24.93 -5.62
N LYS A 262 6.14 25.37 -4.87
CA LYS A 262 7.49 24.79 -4.92
C LYS A 262 7.50 23.30 -4.56
N ILE A 263 6.69 22.86 -3.59
CA ILE A 263 6.58 21.43 -3.23
C ILE A 263 5.89 20.64 -4.33
N LEU A 264 4.77 21.11 -4.86
CA LEU A 264 4.10 20.44 -5.98
C LEU A 264 5.00 20.38 -7.22
N GLN A 265 5.79 21.44 -7.46
CA GLN A 265 6.82 21.44 -8.49
C GLN A 265 7.86 20.34 -8.25
N ARG A 266 8.25 20.00 -7.01
CA ARG A 266 9.16 18.87 -6.79
C ARG A 266 8.57 17.56 -7.30
N ILE A 267 7.28 17.33 -7.09
CA ILE A 267 6.58 16.16 -7.60
C ILE A 267 6.62 16.16 -9.14
N MET A 268 6.29 17.29 -9.77
CA MET A 268 6.34 17.46 -11.22
C MET A 268 7.73 17.24 -11.82
N HIS A 269 8.78 17.66 -11.12
CA HIS A 269 10.18 17.46 -11.52
C HIS A 269 10.80 16.15 -11.01
N ARG A 270 9.98 15.24 -10.46
CA ARG A 270 10.41 13.95 -9.89
C ARG A 270 11.51 14.05 -8.80
N LYS A 271 11.59 15.19 -8.11
CA LYS A 271 12.49 15.42 -6.96
C LYS A 271 11.89 14.88 -5.66
N LEU A 272 11.70 13.57 -5.63
CA LEU A 272 11.04 12.84 -4.54
C LEU A 272 11.97 12.58 -3.35
N TYR A 273 11.41 12.13 -2.23
CA TYR A 273 12.18 11.56 -1.12
C TYR A 273 12.71 10.18 -1.52
N ALA A 274 13.97 9.92 -1.21
CA ALA A 274 14.60 8.65 -1.51
C ALA A 274 14.21 7.61 -0.45
N CYS A 275 13.70 6.46 -0.88
CA CYS A 275 13.51 5.30 -0.01
C CYS A 275 14.89 4.71 0.30
N VAL A 276 15.32 4.80 1.55
CA VAL A 276 16.63 4.37 2.04
C VAL A 276 16.64 2.88 2.34
N GLY A 277 15.52 2.35 2.86
CA GLY A 277 15.37 0.94 3.15
C GLY A 277 13.94 0.59 3.55
N GLU A 278 13.62 -0.70 3.43
CA GLU A 278 12.36 -1.30 3.83
C GLU A 278 12.65 -2.53 4.68
N THR A 279 11.90 -2.72 5.77
CA THR A 279 11.95 -3.95 6.56
C THR A 279 10.57 -4.33 7.08
N THR A 280 10.43 -5.56 7.56
CA THR A 280 9.21 -6.12 8.13
C THR A 280 9.52 -6.64 9.54
N PRO A 281 8.69 -6.34 10.56
CA PRO A 281 8.91 -6.85 11.92
C PRO A 281 8.92 -8.37 11.97
N THR A 282 9.58 -8.92 12.99
CA THR A 282 9.59 -10.36 13.25
C THR A 282 8.19 -10.81 13.67
N GLU A 283 7.87 -12.09 13.46
CA GLU A 283 6.56 -12.64 13.85
C GLU A 283 6.27 -12.40 15.35
N GLY A 284 5.11 -11.80 15.64
CA GLY A 284 4.68 -11.44 16.99
C GLY A 284 5.06 -10.03 17.44
N GLU A 285 5.94 -9.34 16.71
CA GLU A 285 6.26 -7.93 16.98
C GLU A 285 5.27 -6.99 16.29
N SER A 286 4.95 -5.88 16.97
CA SER A 286 4.13 -4.82 16.39
C SER A 286 4.63 -3.47 16.87
N TYR A 287 4.82 -2.56 15.93
CA TYR A 287 5.22 -1.19 16.21
C TYR A 287 4.00 -0.27 16.25
N GLY A 288 3.98 0.66 17.20
CA GLY A 288 2.82 1.54 17.42
C GLY A 288 2.91 2.90 16.72
N LYS A 289 4.08 3.56 16.74
CA LYS A 289 4.23 4.94 16.24
C LYS A 289 5.52 5.12 15.45
N SER A 290 5.41 5.66 14.24
CA SER A 290 6.56 5.99 13.38
C SER A 290 7.53 6.99 14.03
N SER A 291 7.04 7.87 14.90
CA SER A 291 7.89 8.81 15.64
C SER A 291 8.85 8.12 16.62
N LYS A 292 8.44 7.00 17.23
CA LYS A 292 9.28 6.21 18.13
C LYS A 292 10.39 5.52 17.34
N ILE A 293 10.03 4.83 16.25
CA ILE A 293 10.99 4.18 15.34
C ILE A 293 12.01 5.21 14.82
N LYS A 294 11.53 6.39 14.40
CA LYS A 294 12.38 7.47 13.93
C LYS A 294 13.39 7.91 15.00
N ALA A 295 12.96 8.09 16.24
CA ALA A 295 13.85 8.46 17.35
C ALA A 295 14.90 7.38 17.64
N GLU A 296 14.51 6.10 17.57
CA GLU A 296 15.44 4.98 17.71
C GLU A 296 16.50 4.98 16.60
N ILE A 297 16.09 5.10 15.32
CA ILE A 297 17.04 5.19 14.19
C ILE A 297 18.01 6.37 14.35
N MET A 298 17.53 7.52 14.81
CA MET A 298 18.37 8.72 15.01
C MET A 298 19.46 8.52 16.09
N SER A 299 19.24 7.61 17.05
CA SER A 299 20.24 7.30 18.09
C SER A 299 21.48 6.58 17.56
N TYR A 300 21.42 6.04 16.34
CA TYR A 300 22.55 5.37 15.69
C TYR A 300 23.47 6.30 14.89
N ILE A 301 23.15 7.60 14.82
CA ILE A 301 24.00 8.60 14.17
C ILE A 301 25.33 8.72 14.96
N PRO A 302 26.49 8.55 14.31
CA PRO A 302 27.77 8.69 14.99
C PRO A 302 27.96 10.11 15.56
N PRO A 303 28.50 10.29 16.78
CA PRO A 303 28.70 11.60 17.39
C PRO A 303 29.53 12.58 16.54
N GLN A 304 30.51 12.06 15.80
CA GLN A 304 31.35 12.86 14.88
C GLN A 304 30.61 13.40 13.65
N SER A 305 29.39 12.92 13.40
CA SER A 305 28.53 13.32 12.28
C SER A 305 27.24 13.98 12.76
N GLU A 306 27.21 14.39 14.03
CA GLU A 306 26.07 15.07 14.64
C GLU A 306 25.83 16.41 13.93
N GLY A 307 24.60 16.62 13.44
CA GLY A 307 24.19 17.80 12.67
C GLY A 307 24.26 17.64 11.14
N GLU A 308 24.88 16.58 10.62
CA GLU A 308 24.89 16.32 9.16
C GLU A 308 23.56 15.79 8.64
N LEU A 309 22.93 14.91 9.43
CA LEU A 309 21.59 14.37 9.21
C LEU A 309 20.71 14.74 10.41
N LEU A 310 19.69 15.56 10.16
CA LEU A 310 18.75 15.99 11.19
C LEU A 310 17.58 15.01 11.24
N SER A 311 16.90 14.96 12.40
CA SER A 311 15.65 14.20 12.53
C SER A 311 14.67 14.61 11.43
N ASP A 312 14.56 15.91 11.14
CA ASP A 312 13.68 16.41 10.10
C ASP A 312 14.08 16.04 8.67
N ASP A 313 15.28 15.51 8.43
CA ASP A 313 15.66 14.98 7.12
C ASP A 313 15.09 13.57 6.86
N LEU A 314 14.63 12.90 7.91
CA LEU A 314 14.11 11.53 7.84
C LEU A 314 12.58 11.49 7.97
N TYR A 315 12.00 10.51 7.27
CA TYR A 315 10.59 10.15 7.38
C TYR A 315 10.46 8.65 7.47
N VAL A 316 9.75 8.17 8.51
CA VAL A 316 9.46 6.75 8.69
C VAL A 316 7.99 6.54 8.36
N ASP A 317 7.74 5.67 7.39
CA ASP A 317 6.40 5.20 7.06
C ASP A 317 6.17 3.84 7.71
N LEU A 318 5.04 3.70 8.41
CA LEU A 318 4.62 2.46 9.05
C LEU A 318 3.33 2.00 8.37
N VAL A 319 3.50 1.08 7.43
CA VAL A 319 2.44 0.59 6.57
C VAL A 319 1.82 -0.65 7.18
N TYR A 320 0.49 -0.70 7.24
CA TYR A 320 -0.26 -1.86 7.71
C TYR A 320 -0.91 -2.55 6.53
N LEU A 321 -0.62 -3.84 6.37
CA LEU A 321 -1.20 -4.72 5.37
C LEU A 321 -2.03 -5.78 6.08
N ASP A 322 -3.24 -6.03 5.59
CA ASP A 322 -4.11 -7.06 6.14
C ASP A 322 -5.01 -7.66 5.08
N TYR A 323 -5.82 -8.65 5.47
CA TYR A 323 -6.86 -9.22 4.62
C TYR A 323 -8.21 -8.48 4.77
N GLY A 324 -8.20 -7.23 5.25
CA GLY A 324 -9.39 -6.41 5.47
C GLY A 324 -10.14 -6.74 6.78
N SER A 325 -9.48 -7.42 7.71
CA SER A 325 -10.02 -7.76 9.05
C SER A 325 -8.95 -7.67 10.15
N LYS A 326 -7.97 -6.77 9.99
CA LYS A 326 -6.80 -6.67 10.87
C LYS A 326 -6.12 -8.04 10.97
N SER A 327 -5.74 -8.47 12.17
CA SER A 327 -5.09 -9.77 12.41
C SER A 327 -6.04 -10.98 12.35
N LYS A 328 -7.36 -10.78 12.25
CA LYS A 328 -8.33 -11.88 12.24
C LYS A 328 -8.42 -12.53 10.86
N ASN A 329 -8.67 -13.83 10.84
CA ASN A 329 -9.03 -14.54 9.61
C ASN A 329 -10.34 -13.94 9.04
N PRO A 330 -10.32 -13.39 7.81
CA PRO A 330 -11.49 -12.72 7.24
C PRO A 330 -12.67 -13.68 6.99
N MET A 331 -12.41 -14.99 6.94
CA MET A 331 -13.43 -16.02 6.72
C MET A 331 -14.20 -16.41 7.99
N SER A 332 -13.75 -15.97 9.17
CA SER A 332 -14.35 -16.32 10.47
C SER A 332 -15.83 -15.94 10.60
N ASN A 333 -16.22 -14.82 9.98
CA ASN A 333 -17.58 -14.31 9.97
C ASN A 333 -18.34 -14.61 8.67
N VAL A 334 -17.83 -15.52 7.84
CA VAL A 334 -18.53 -15.97 6.63
C VAL A 334 -19.38 -17.19 6.97
N ARG A 335 -20.50 -17.34 6.25
CA ARG A 335 -21.39 -18.49 6.37
C ARG A 335 -21.53 -19.17 5.02
N PHE A 336 -21.57 -20.50 5.06
CA PHE A 336 -21.66 -21.35 3.88
C PHE A 336 -22.90 -22.24 3.91
N TYR A 337 -23.22 -22.89 2.79
CA TYR A 337 -24.20 -23.97 2.75
C TYR A 337 -23.75 -25.13 1.85
N ASN A 338 -24.27 -26.32 2.17
CA ASN A 338 -23.92 -27.58 1.50
C ASN A 338 -24.99 -27.99 0.48
N LYS A 339 -24.68 -28.88 -0.48
CA LYS A 339 -25.57 -29.17 -1.66
C LYS A 339 -26.70 -30.06 -1.23
N ARG A 340 -26.35 -30.95 -0.30
CA ARG A 340 -27.24 -31.89 0.35
C ARG A 340 -28.22 -31.17 1.29
N GLU A 341 -27.80 -30.05 1.88
CA GLU A 341 -28.60 -29.28 2.83
C GLU A 341 -28.45 -27.77 2.57
N VAL A 342 -29.25 -27.27 1.62
CA VAL A 342 -29.11 -25.91 1.10
C VAL A 342 -29.69 -24.82 2.00
N THR A 343 -30.44 -25.20 3.03
CA THR A 343 -31.11 -24.28 3.97
C THR A 343 -30.35 -24.09 5.28
N LYS A 344 -29.35 -24.94 5.56
CA LYS A 344 -28.59 -24.90 6.80
C LYS A 344 -27.28 -24.14 6.63
N PRO A 345 -27.08 -23.05 7.39
CA PRO A 345 -25.80 -22.37 7.39
C PRO A 345 -24.75 -23.20 8.13
N VAL A 346 -23.54 -23.23 7.59
CA VAL A 346 -22.37 -23.89 8.19
C VAL A 346 -21.19 -22.93 8.22
N ARG A 347 -20.24 -23.19 9.12
CA ARG A 347 -18.91 -22.55 9.12
C ARG A 347 -17.91 -23.53 8.51
N ILE A 348 -16.88 -22.97 7.88
CA ILE A 348 -15.76 -23.74 7.34
C ILE A 348 -14.50 -23.18 7.98
N GLU A 349 -13.79 -24.03 8.72
CA GLU A 349 -12.53 -23.69 9.37
C GLU A 349 -11.37 -23.70 8.36
N LYS A 350 -10.32 -22.93 8.63
CA LYS A 350 -9.17 -22.78 7.72
C LYS A 350 -8.54 -24.13 7.33
N ASN A 351 -8.39 -25.02 8.31
CA ASN A 351 -7.81 -26.36 8.13
C ASN A 351 -8.68 -27.28 7.26
N GLN A 352 -9.98 -26.99 7.12
CA GLN A 352 -10.89 -27.72 6.23
C GLN A 352 -10.77 -27.25 4.77
N VAL A 353 -10.19 -26.06 4.53
CA VAL A 353 -9.97 -25.53 3.19
C VAL A 353 -8.62 -25.98 2.66
N SER A 354 -7.52 -25.59 3.32
CA SER A 354 -6.16 -25.97 2.90
C SER A 354 -5.12 -25.62 3.97
N LEU A 355 -4.10 -26.47 4.11
CA LEU A 355 -2.92 -26.21 4.94
C LEU A 355 -1.95 -25.20 4.31
N MET A 356 -2.09 -24.89 3.03
CA MET A 356 -1.26 -23.90 2.31
C MET A 356 -1.77 -22.46 2.48
N LEU A 357 -2.86 -22.25 3.23
CA LEU A 357 -3.37 -20.92 3.53
C LEU A 357 -2.47 -20.18 4.54
N PRO A 358 -2.47 -18.83 4.51
CA PRO A 358 -1.69 -18.04 5.46
C PRO A 358 -1.96 -18.43 6.93
N THR A 359 -0.90 -18.45 7.72
CA THR A 359 -0.98 -18.55 9.19
C THR A 359 -1.29 -17.20 9.82
N VAL A 360 -0.78 -16.13 9.22
CA VAL A 360 -0.92 -14.73 9.65
C VAL A 360 -1.69 -13.93 8.59
N PHE A 361 -2.60 -13.05 9.02
CA PHE A 361 -3.50 -12.26 8.15
C PHE A 361 -3.22 -10.76 8.15
N ALA A 362 -2.22 -10.32 8.90
CA ALA A 362 -1.75 -8.94 8.92
C ALA A 362 -0.24 -8.87 9.11
N GLU A 363 0.40 -7.91 8.46
CA GLU A 363 1.81 -7.60 8.61
C GLU A 363 2.01 -6.07 8.63
N GLN A 364 3.16 -5.64 9.14
CA GLN A 364 3.60 -4.26 9.06
C GLN A 364 4.83 -4.17 8.16
N ILE A 365 4.91 -3.10 7.38
CA ILE A 365 6.12 -2.74 6.64
C ILE A 365 6.63 -1.41 7.18
N ILE A 366 7.91 -1.34 7.51
CA ILE A 366 8.60 -0.14 7.97
C ILE A 366 9.50 0.35 6.85
N ARG A 367 9.28 1.58 6.40
CA ARG A 367 10.08 2.22 5.35
C ARG A 367 10.74 3.47 5.88
N LEU A 368 12.05 3.58 5.65
CA LEU A 368 12.78 4.82 5.92
C LEU A 368 12.97 5.59 4.61
N TYR A 369 12.61 6.87 4.64
CA TYR A 369 12.84 7.82 3.58
C TYR A 369 13.77 8.94 4.04
N CYS A 370 14.64 9.39 3.14
CA CYS A 370 15.47 10.57 3.32
C CYS A 370 15.03 11.67 2.36
N LYS A 371 14.90 12.89 2.87
CA LYS A 371 14.45 14.07 2.12
C LYS A 371 15.57 14.75 1.35
N LYS A 372 16.80 14.57 1.86
CA LYS A 372 18.04 14.98 1.23
C LYS A 372 18.42 13.93 0.18
N ASN A 373 18.87 14.42 -0.97
CA ASN A 373 19.27 13.57 -2.10
C ASN A 373 20.79 13.54 -2.30
N ASP A 374 21.58 14.12 -1.39
CA ASP A 374 23.03 14.00 -1.43
C ASP A 374 23.48 12.63 -0.93
N ASN A 375 24.53 12.10 -1.57
CA ASN A 375 25.04 10.75 -1.30
C ASN A 375 25.43 10.56 0.17
N LYS A 376 26.00 11.58 0.80
CA LYS A 376 26.46 11.53 2.18
C LYS A 376 25.31 11.27 3.15
N SER A 377 24.23 12.06 3.04
CA SER A 377 23.03 11.90 3.86
C SER A 377 22.32 10.58 3.61
N LEU A 378 22.27 10.12 2.35
CA LEU A 378 21.66 8.83 1.99
C LEU A 378 22.43 7.65 2.58
N MET A 379 23.76 7.65 2.47
CA MET A 379 24.62 6.60 3.04
C MET A 379 24.45 6.55 4.56
N MET A 380 24.52 7.70 5.23
CA MET A 380 24.37 7.77 6.68
C MET A 380 23.01 7.27 7.15
N ALA A 381 21.92 7.68 6.48
CA ALA A 381 20.58 7.20 6.79
C ALA A 381 20.47 5.68 6.62
N SER A 382 21.10 5.13 5.56
CA SER A 382 21.13 3.69 5.29
C SER A 382 21.87 2.93 6.37
N GLU A 383 23.04 3.40 6.79
CA GLU A 383 23.82 2.77 7.85
C GLU A 383 23.08 2.77 9.19
N CYS A 384 22.45 3.89 9.55
CA CYS A 384 21.66 3.98 10.78
C CYS A 384 20.46 3.01 10.73
N PHE A 385 19.76 2.95 9.60
CA PHE A 385 18.64 2.02 9.42
C PHE A 385 19.07 0.56 9.52
N GLN A 386 20.20 0.19 8.90
CA GLN A 386 20.71 -1.17 8.96
C GLN A 386 21.18 -1.58 10.36
N LYS A 387 21.76 -0.66 11.13
CA LYS A 387 22.12 -0.91 12.53
C LYS A 387 20.87 -1.09 13.39
N TRP A 388 19.88 -0.20 13.24
CA TRP A 388 18.59 -0.35 13.92
C TRP A 388 17.90 -1.67 13.57
N CYS A 389 17.88 -2.07 12.29
CA CYS A 389 17.33 -3.36 11.87
C CYS A 389 18.10 -4.55 12.48
N ARG A 390 19.44 -4.46 12.58
CA ARG A 390 20.26 -5.50 13.22
C ARG A 390 19.89 -5.71 14.67
N ASP A 391 19.85 -4.62 15.44
CA ASP A 391 19.62 -4.68 16.88
C ASP A 391 18.18 -5.09 17.23
N ASN A 392 17.24 -4.92 16.29
CA ASN A 392 15.86 -5.39 16.41
C ASN A 392 15.61 -6.77 15.75
N ASN A 393 16.65 -7.50 15.31
CA ASN A 393 16.56 -8.79 14.61
C ASN A 393 15.78 -8.78 13.28
N HIS A 394 15.69 -7.62 12.62
CA HIS A 394 15.01 -7.45 11.33
C HIS A 394 15.95 -7.59 10.12
N LEU A 395 17.24 -7.92 10.32
CA LEU A 395 18.25 -7.85 9.25
C LEU A 395 17.93 -8.77 8.06
N SER A 396 17.40 -9.97 8.32
CA SER A 396 16.99 -10.93 7.28
C SER A 396 15.75 -10.50 6.48
N GLN A 397 15.07 -9.43 6.91
CA GLN A 397 13.82 -8.92 6.35
C GLN A 397 14.03 -7.66 5.51
N ILE A 398 15.27 -7.14 5.41
CA ILE A 398 15.54 -5.90 4.67
C ILE A 398 15.35 -6.13 3.17
N LYS A 399 14.42 -5.39 2.57
CA LYS A 399 14.15 -5.36 1.13
C LYS A 399 14.66 -4.05 0.53
N ASN A 400 15.14 -4.10 -0.72
CA ASN A 400 15.73 -2.97 -1.44
C ASN A 400 16.93 -2.35 -0.70
N GLN A 401 18.01 -3.12 -0.59
CA GLN A 401 19.30 -2.57 -0.19
C GLN A 401 19.91 -1.86 -1.41
N ASN A 402 20.38 -0.61 -1.23
CA ASN A 402 21.32 0.00 -2.18
C ASN A 402 22.72 -0.68 -2.11
N VAL A 403 22.90 -1.66 -1.22
CA VAL A 403 24.12 -2.46 -1.03
C VAL A 403 23.72 -3.87 -0.60
N PHE A 404 23.78 -4.85 -1.51
CA PHE A 404 23.57 -6.26 -1.14
C PHE A 404 24.86 -6.84 -0.52
N PHE A 405 24.72 -7.54 0.61
CA PHE A 405 25.68 -8.55 1.04
C PHE A 405 25.05 -9.92 0.76
N TYR A 406 25.56 -10.64 -0.25
CA TYR A 406 25.15 -12.04 -0.47
C TYR A 406 25.87 -12.95 0.54
N GLU A 407 25.10 -13.76 1.26
CA GLU A 407 25.62 -14.94 1.96
C GLU A 407 25.75 -16.10 0.96
N PRO A 408 26.76 -16.98 1.14
CA PRO A 408 27.10 -18.00 0.15
C PRO A 408 25.97 -19.03 -0.04
N GLN A 409 25.55 -19.22 -1.29
CA GLN A 409 24.79 -20.39 -1.72
C GLN A 409 25.58 -21.15 -2.79
N SER A 410 25.55 -22.48 -2.69
CA SER A 410 26.18 -23.39 -3.63
C SER A 410 25.41 -23.43 -4.95
N CYS A 411 26.15 -23.39 -6.06
CA CYS A 411 25.63 -23.58 -7.41
C CYS A 411 26.36 -24.79 -8.01
N TYR A 412 25.60 -25.78 -8.51
CA TYR A 412 26.13 -26.95 -9.20
C TYR A 412 25.96 -26.76 -10.70
N ILE A 413 27.07 -26.73 -11.44
CA ILE A 413 27.07 -26.71 -12.91
C ILE A 413 27.97 -27.86 -13.35
N GLU A 414 27.41 -28.81 -14.10
CA GLU A 414 28.10 -29.86 -14.86
C GLU A 414 29.33 -30.50 -14.18
N GLY A 415 29.19 -30.99 -12.95
CA GLY A 415 30.25 -31.75 -12.28
C GLY A 415 31.31 -30.94 -11.53
N HIS A 416 31.20 -29.60 -11.51
CA HIS A 416 32.10 -28.72 -10.78
C HIS A 416 31.41 -28.07 -9.56
N TYR A 417 32.17 -27.88 -8.48
CA TYR A 417 31.72 -27.20 -7.25
C TYR A 417 32.33 -25.80 -7.17
N VAL A 418 31.50 -24.79 -6.89
CA VAL A 418 31.96 -23.40 -6.66
C VAL A 418 31.56 -22.95 -5.27
N PHE A 419 32.55 -22.55 -4.46
CA PHE A 419 32.35 -21.83 -3.21
C PHE A 419 32.69 -20.35 -3.46
N TRP A 420 31.73 -19.46 -3.25
CA TRP A 420 31.99 -18.02 -3.31
C TRP A 420 32.04 -17.43 -1.91
N LEU A 421 33.06 -16.64 -1.60
CA LEU A 421 33.07 -15.76 -0.45
C LEU A 421 32.85 -14.31 -0.93
N LYS A 422 31.62 -13.80 -0.78
CA LYS A 422 31.20 -12.37 -0.86
C LYS A 422 31.59 -11.57 -2.12
N PHE A 423 30.57 -11.12 -2.86
CA PHE A 423 30.72 -10.04 -3.86
C PHE A 423 30.06 -8.74 -3.38
N LEU A 424 30.65 -7.60 -3.77
CA LEU A 424 30.12 -6.27 -3.48
C LEU A 424 29.71 -5.58 -4.78
N VAL A 425 28.41 -5.41 -5.01
CA VAL A 425 27.89 -4.62 -6.16
C VAL A 425 27.63 -3.20 -5.68
N LYS A 426 28.38 -2.22 -6.20
CA LYS A 426 28.17 -0.79 -5.89
C LYS A 426 27.18 -0.20 -6.90
N PHE A 427 25.94 0.04 -6.47
CA PHE A 427 24.84 0.46 -7.35
C PHE A 427 25.00 1.85 -8.00
N GLN A 428 25.90 2.71 -7.51
CA GLN A 428 26.10 4.06 -8.09
C GLN A 428 27.05 4.10 -9.29
N THR A 429 27.84 3.05 -9.52
CA THR A 429 28.79 2.99 -10.65
C THR A 429 28.51 1.82 -11.59
N SER A 430 27.47 1.02 -11.32
CA SER A 430 27.15 -0.24 -12.01
C SER A 430 28.34 -1.22 -12.07
N SER A 431 29.39 -1.02 -11.27
CA SER A 431 30.66 -1.72 -11.40
C SER A 431 30.76 -2.91 -10.45
N LEU A 432 31.12 -4.08 -10.97
CA LEU A 432 31.39 -5.27 -10.15
C LEU A 432 32.72 -5.11 -9.39
N SER A 433 32.78 -5.52 -8.12
CA SER A 433 34.03 -5.62 -7.36
C SER A 433 34.14 -7.02 -6.74
N VAL A 434 35.16 -7.77 -7.17
CA VAL A 434 35.49 -9.09 -6.63
C VAL A 434 36.66 -8.94 -5.63
N PRO A 435 36.48 -9.26 -4.33
CA PRO A 435 37.60 -9.30 -3.38
C PRO A 435 38.58 -10.44 -3.71
N GLY A 436 39.87 -10.22 -3.52
CA GLY A 436 40.92 -11.18 -3.89
C GLY A 436 40.97 -12.45 -3.04
N GLU A 437 41.19 -13.56 -3.76
CA GLU A 437 41.82 -14.83 -3.39
C GLU A 437 41.27 -15.60 -2.17
N ASP A 438 40.23 -16.40 -2.39
CA ASP A 438 40.11 -17.76 -1.83
C ASP A 438 39.05 -18.57 -2.62
N ASN A 439 39.36 -18.90 -3.88
CA ASN A 439 38.54 -19.78 -4.72
C ASN A 439 38.95 -21.25 -4.46
N SER A 440 38.27 -21.93 -3.52
CA SER A 440 38.54 -23.35 -3.20
C SER A 440 37.84 -24.35 -4.13
N GLY A 441 37.13 -23.86 -5.15
CA GLY A 441 36.43 -24.67 -6.16
C GLY A 441 37.26 -24.99 -7.40
N ASN A 442 36.84 -25.99 -8.18
CA ASN A 442 37.54 -26.47 -9.38
C ASN A 442 37.01 -25.87 -10.70
N ALA A 443 36.26 -24.75 -10.64
CA ALA A 443 35.54 -24.18 -11.78
C ALA A 443 36.21 -22.94 -12.41
N GLY A 444 37.41 -22.54 -11.96
CA GLY A 444 38.09 -21.33 -12.44
C GLY A 444 37.44 -20.01 -11.99
N ASP A 445 38.08 -18.88 -12.30
CA ASP A 445 37.57 -17.53 -12.02
C ASP A 445 37.14 -16.81 -13.31
N SER A 446 35.96 -17.16 -13.80
CA SER A 446 35.37 -16.50 -14.97
C SER A 446 34.73 -15.15 -14.69
N LEU A 447 34.84 -14.60 -13.47
CA LEU A 447 34.39 -13.26 -13.13
C LEU A 447 35.53 -12.23 -13.11
N ALA A 448 36.80 -12.68 -13.10
CA ALA A 448 37.96 -11.80 -13.11
C ALA A 448 37.94 -10.75 -14.24
N SER A 449 37.54 -11.16 -15.46
CA SER A 449 37.47 -10.25 -16.62
C SER A 449 36.34 -9.21 -16.52
N HIS A 450 35.34 -9.47 -15.67
CA HIS A 450 34.17 -8.62 -15.47
C HIS A 450 34.37 -7.61 -14.33
N ASN A 451 35.48 -7.72 -13.58
CA ASN A 451 35.77 -6.88 -12.43
C ASN A 451 36.02 -5.41 -12.84
N GLY A 452 35.33 -4.47 -12.21
CA GLY A 452 35.41 -3.04 -12.49
C GLY A 452 34.61 -2.55 -13.71
N VAL A 453 33.98 -3.45 -14.45
CA VAL A 453 33.19 -3.14 -15.66
C VAL A 453 31.77 -2.71 -15.26
N GLY A 454 31.14 -1.81 -16.03
CA GLY A 454 29.75 -1.39 -15.85
C GLY A 454 28.74 -2.44 -16.31
N PHE A 455 27.58 -2.52 -15.64
CA PHE A 455 26.49 -3.44 -15.99
C PHE A 455 25.67 -2.89 -17.16
N SER A 456 25.65 -3.58 -18.30
CA SER A 456 24.79 -3.22 -19.43
C SER A 456 23.46 -3.96 -19.40
N THR A 457 22.41 -3.30 -19.87
CA THR A 457 21.08 -3.86 -20.13
C THR A 457 20.63 -3.47 -21.54
N PHE A 458 19.56 -4.10 -22.04
CA PHE A 458 18.98 -3.76 -23.35
C PHE A 458 18.67 -2.27 -23.52
N ASP A 459 18.32 -1.60 -22.43
CA ASP A 459 17.92 -0.19 -22.37
C ASP A 459 19.03 0.76 -21.91
N ASN A 460 20.17 0.25 -21.45
CA ASN A 460 21.27 1.06 -20.93
C ASN A 460 22.63 0.40 -21.15
N ASP A 461 23.38 0.88 -22.15
CA ASP A 461 24.69 0.39 -22.52
C ASP A 461 25.79 1.04 -21.66
N ASN A 462 26.39 0.26 -20.77
CA ASN A 462 27.50 0.70 -19.90
C ASN A 462 28.78 -0.11 -20.15
N ASP A 463 28.84 -0.82 -21.26
CA ASP A 463 30.01 -1.59 -21.63
C ASP A 463 30.95 -0.78 -22.53
N VAL A 464 32.13 -1.34 -22.76
CA VAL A 464 33.23 -0.65 -23.47
C VAL A 464 33.22 -0.92 -24.97
N SER A 465 32.23 -1.66 -25.47
CA SER A 465 32.08 -1.96 -26.89
C SER A 465 31.44 -0.80 -27.66
N ASN A 466 31.52 -0.85 -28.98
CA ASN A 466 30.83 0.09 -29.88
C ASN A 466 29.37 -0.31 -30.17
N TYR A 467 28.88 -1.38 -29.53
CA TYR A 467 27.54 -1.93 -29.67
C TYR A 467 27.08 -2.50 -28.32
N ASN A 468 25.77 -2.50 -28.06
CA ASN A 468 25.22 -2.97 -26.79
C ASN A 468 25.36 -4.48 -26.67
N ASN A 469 26.30 -4.93 -25.84
CA ASN A 469 26.54 -6.37 -25.65
C ASN A 469 25.36 -7.07 -24.98
N ALA A 470 24.50 -6.36 -24.24
CA ALA A 470 23.31 -6.98 -23.66
C ALA A 470 22.30 -7.43 -24.72
N GLU A 471 22.26 -6.74 -25.86
CA GLU A 471 21.43 -7.11 -27.00
C GLU A 471 22.01 -8.34 -27.73
N GLU A 472 23.31 -8.30 -28.03
CA GLU A 472 24.03 -9.37 -28.75
C GLU A 472 24.05 -10.69 -27.95
N TRP A 473 24.33 -10.61 -26.64
CA TRP A 473 24.47 -11.79 -25.77
C TRP A 473 23.19 -12.11 -24.99
N HIS A 474 22.08 -11.45 -25.33
CA HIS A 474 20.73 -11.73 -24.87
C HIS A 474 20.58 -11.81 -23.34
N GLY A 475 21.14 -10.84 -22.63
CA GLY A 475 21.10 -10.79 -21.15
C GLY A 475 21.70 -9.50 -20.61
N GLY A 476 21.31 -9.08 -19.40
CA GLY A 476 22.01 -7.99 -18.73
C GLY A 476 23.25 -8.52 -18.02
N TRP A 477 24.45 -8.01 -18.32
CA TRP A 477 25.70 -8.49 -17.73
C TRP A 477 26.79 -7.41 -17.69
N TRP A 478 27.88 -7.69 -16.98
CA TRP A 478 29.08 -6.84 -16.94
C TRP A 478 29.98 -7.17 -18.14
N TYR A 479 29.75 -6.58 -19.31
CA TYR A 479 30.46 -6.98 -20.53
C TYR A 479 31.83 -6.27 -20.68
N SER A 480 32.92 -7.05 -20.61
CA SER A 480 34.28 -6.53 -20.83
C SER A 480 34.60 -6.42 -22.32
N SER A 481 35.44 -5.45 -22.71
CA SER A 481 35.71 -5.14 -24.13
C SER A 481 36.44 -6.24 -24.89
N ASN A 482 37.12 -7.14 -24.19
CA ASN A 482 38.13 -8.00 -24.81
C ASN A 482 37.85 -9.49 -24.72
N GLU A 483 36.84 -9.94 -23.98
CA GLU A 483 36.27 -11.30 -24.04
C GLU A 483 35.25 -11.47 -22.90
N ILE A 484 34.14 -12.16 -23.17
CA ILE A 484 33.15 -12.52 -22.14
C ILE A 484 33.52 -13.92 -21.64
N SER A 485 33.99 -14.05 -20.40
CA SER A 485 34.31 -15.35 -19.80
C SER A 485 33.11 -16.01 -19.13
N SER A 486 32.05 -15.26 -18.82
CA SER A 486 30.76 -15.80 -18.37
C SER A 486 29.58 -14.94 -18.77
N ASN A 487 28.39 -15.54 -18.90
CA ASN A 487 27.12 -14.82 -18.96
C ASN A 487 26.02 -15.70 -18.35
N LEU A 488 25.67 -15.44 -17.09
CA LEU A 488 24.65 -16.21 -16.37
C LEU A 488 23.22 -15.71 -16.62
N HIS A 489 23.07 -14.59 -17.35
CA HIS A 489 21.78 -14.04 -17.75
C HIS A 489 21.50 -14.20 -19.25
N GLY A 490 22.35 -14.93 -19.96
CA GLY A 490 22.17 -15.22 -21.38
C GLY A 490 20.93 -16.05 -21.64
N LYS A 491 20.52 -16.09 -22.91
CA LYS A 491 19.37 -16.86 -23.38
C LYS A 491 19.47 -18.33 -22.96
N TYR A 492 18.39 -18.86 -22.39
CA TYR A 492 18.31 -20.30 -22.09
C TYR A 492 18.14 -21.08 -23.40
N ILE A 493 19.09 -21.94 -23.74
CA ILE A 493 19.08 -22.77 -24.95
C ILE A 493 18.78 -24.21 -24.55
N PHE A 494 17.83 -24.84 -25.25
CA PHE A 494 17.53 -26.26 -25.10
C PHE A 494 18.39 -27.06 -26.08
N GLY A 495 19.38 -27.81 -25.58
CA GLY A 495 20.32 -28.60 -26.39
C GLY A 495 21.74 -28.02 -26.39
N GLU A 496 22.60 -28.52 -27.27
CA GLU A 496 23.95 -27.98 -27.47
C GLU A 496 23.88 -26.63 -28.18
N ALA A 497 24.68 -25.67 -27.72
CA ALA A 497 24.78 -24.36 -28.35
C ALA A 497 25.47 -24.47 -29.73
N ASP A 498 24.90 -23.84 -30.75
CA ASP A 498 25.44 -23.84 -32.11
C ASP A 498 26.76 -23.03 -32.24
N ARG A 499 27.05 -22.16 -31.26
CA ARG A 499 28.27 -21.34 -31.19
C ARG A 499 28.89 -21.35 -29.79
N LEU A 500 30.22 -21.24 -29.75
CA LEU A 500 30.96 -21.01 -28.51
C LEU A 500 30.43 -19.76 -27.80
N ARG A 501 30.13 -19.88 -26.50
CA ARG A 501 29.68 -18.79 -25.61
C ARG A 501 28.27 -18.26 -25.92
N GLU A 502 27.44 -19.02 -26.63
CA GLU A 502 26.01 -18.69 -26.80
C GLU A 502 25.19 -19.22 -25.60
N GLY A 503 24.34 -18.37 -25.03
CA GLY A 503 23.43 -18.74 -23.93
C GLY A 503 23.99 -18.56 -22.52
N PHE A 504 23.57 -19.42 -21.59
CA PHE A 504 24.05 -19.45 -20.21
C PHE A 504 25.39 -20.21 -20.14
N PHE A 505 26.50 -19.53 -19.81
CA PHE A 505 27.82 -20.18 -19.80
C PHE A 505 28.78 -19.64 -18.73
N TRP A 506 29.75 -20.48 -18.37
CA TRP A 506 30.86 -20.22 -17.46
C TRP A 506 32.15 -20.79 -18.04
N GLY A 507 33.15 -19.95 -18.29
CA GLY A 507 34.48 -20.38 -18.71
C GLY A 507 35.27 -20.97 -17.54
N THR A 508 36.21 -21.86 -17.82
CA THR A 508 37.14 -22.43 -16.81
C THR A 508 38.52 -21.81 -16.92
#